data_AF-A0A2I1YI48-F1
#
_entry.id   AF-A0A2I1YI48-F1
#
_cell.length_a   1.000
_cell.length_b   1.000
_cell.length_c   1.000
_cell.angle_alpha   90.00
_cell.angle_beta   90.00
_cell.angle_gamma   90.00
#
_symmetry.space_group_name_H-M   'P 1'
#
loop_
_entity.id
_entity.type
_entity.pdbx_description
1 polymer ?
#
loop_
_entity_poly.entity_id
_entity_poly.type
_entity_poly.pdbx_seq_one_letter_code
_entity_poly.pdbx_strand_id
1 'polypeptide(L)' 'MRLAKQKLGAQQNGYGRIGCDIDIYNEIAEIADKCGYTLTSVTNALLGFALENSEIITETKTVEVNTFRIGNEEFDGNNQ' A
#
# COMPACT_ATOMS: atom_id res chain seq x y z
N MET A 1 -37.89 -9.89 -4.76
CA MET A 1 -36.52 -10.45 -4.79
C MET A 1 -35.76 -9.93 -3.57
N ARG A 2 -35.45 -10.79 -2.59
CA ARG A 2 -34.61 -10.41 -1.44
C ARG A 2 -33.14 -10.58 -1.86
N LEU A 3 -32.40 -9.49 -2.00
CA LEU A 3 -30.95 -9.56 -2.12
C LEU A 3 -30.41 -10.12 -0.80
N ALA A 4 -29.75 -11.28 -0.87
CA ALA A 4 -29.04 -11.86 0.25
C ALA A 4 -27.98 -10.85 0.72
N LYS A 5 -27.97 -10.55 2.02
CA LYS A 5 -26.86 -9.86 2.67
C LYS A 5 -25.61 -10.71 2.41
N GLN A 6 -24.79 -10.27 1.46
CA GLN A 6 -23.46 -10.79 1.26
C GLN A 6 -22.76 -10.61 2.60
N LYS A 7 -22.49 -11.71 3.31
CA LYS A 7 -21.57 -11.68 4.44
C LYS A 7 -20.24 -11.24 3.84
N LEU A 8 -19.91 -9.96 3.99
CA LEU A 8 -18.52 -9.51 3.83
C LEU A 8 -17.71 -10.50 4.66
N GLY A 9 -16.86 -11.24 3.96
CA GLY A 9 -16.00 -12.24 4.54
C GLY A 9 -15.34 -11.69 5.78
N ALA A 10 -15.24 -12.55 6.80
CA ALA A 10 -14.64 -12.29 8.09
C ALA A 10 -13.66 -11.13 8.04
N GLN A 11 -13.94 -10.09 8.83
CA GLN A 11 -13.06 -8.96 9.08
C GLN A 11 -11.63 -9.51 9.19
N GLN A 12 -10.84 -9.33 8.14
CA GLN A 12 -9.44 -9.70 8.13
C GLN A 12 -8.80 -8.63 9.02
N ASN A 13 -8.78 -8.94 10.32
CA ASN A 13 -8.54 -8.00 11.39
C ASN A 13 -7.17 -7.32 11.24
N GLY A 14 -7.16 -6.14 10.63
CA GLY A 14 -6.02 -5.22 10.58
C GLY A 14 -4.76 -5.80 9.93
N TYR A 15 -3.68 -5.05 10.04
CA TYR A 15 -2.35 -5.51 9.70
C TYR A 15 -1.99 -6.70 10.61
N GLY A 16 -2.18 -7.92 10.10
CA GLY A 16 -2.10 -9.15 10.91
C GLY A 16 -0.76 -9.34 11.62
N ARG A 17 0.33 -8.78 11.08
CA ARG A 17 1.64 -8.58 11.74
C ARG A 17 2.36 -7.40 11.08
N ILE A 18 2.80 -6.42 11.88
CA ILE A 18 3.68 -5.35 11.43
C ILE A 18 5.07 -5.65 11.99
N GLY A 19 6.03 -5.92 11.09
CA GLY A 19 7.44 -5.95 11.46
C GLY A 19 7.97 -4.53 11.52
N CYS A 20 8.71 -4.20 12.57
CA CYS A 20 9.42 -2.92 12.68
C CYS A 20 10.79 -3.16 13.32
N ASP A 21 11.68 -2.19 13.13
CA ASP A 21 12.98 -2.16 13.79
C ASP A 21 12.79 -2.15 15.32
N ILE A 22 13.73 -2.76 16.05
CA ILE A 22 13.70 -2.86 17.51
C ILE A 22 13.71 -1.46 18.16
N ASP A 23 14.42 -0.51 17.56
CA ASP A 23 14.53 0.84 18.09
C ASP A 23 13.18 1.57 17.97
N ILE A 24 12.52 1.44 16.81
CA ILE A 24 11.18 2.00 16.57
C ILE A 24 10.14 1.33 17.48
N TYR A 25 10.23 0.02 17.67
CA TYR A 25 9.36 -0.70 18.59
C TYR A 25 9.45 -0.12 20.01
N ASN A 26 10.67 0.10 20.50
CA ASN A 26 10.93 0.62 21.84
C ASN A 26 10.37 2.03 22.01
N GLU A 27 10.51 2.90 21.00
CA GLU A 27 9.92 4.24 21.02
C GLU A 27 8.39 4.19 21.09
N ILE A 28 7.75 3.32 20.29
CA ILE A 28 6.29 3.16 20.31
C ILE A 28 5.82 2.59 21.65
N ALA A 29 6.57 1.65 22.24
CA ALA A 29 6.30 1.10 23.56
C ALA A 29 6.40 2.17 24.66
N GLU A 30 7.43 3.01 24.62
CA GLU A 30 7.60 4.10 25.57
C GLU A 30 6.46 5.12 25.49
N ILE A 31 6.00 5.44 24.27
CA ILE A 31 4.83 6.31 24.05
C ILE A 31 3.56 5.66 24.62
N ALA A 32 3.35 4.37 24.36
CA ALA A 32 2.20 3.62 24.87
C ALA A 32 2.16 3.64 26.41
N ASP A 33 3.29 3.41 27.06
CA ASP A 33 3.42 3.45 28.52
C ASP A 33 3.16 4.86 29.09
N LYS A 34 3.76 5.90 28.49
CA LYS A 34 3.57 7.29 28.93
C LYS A 34 2.13 7.77 28.79
N CYS A 35 1.43 7.31 27.77
CA CYS A 35 0.05 7.72 27.50
C CYS A 35 -1.01 6.78 28.09
N GLY A 36 -0.60 5.67 28.72
CA GLY A 36 -1.53 4.68 29.29
C GLY A 36 -2.37 3.96 28.23
N TYR A 37 -1.83 3.79 27.03
CA TYR A 37 -2.50 3.11 25.91
C TYR A 37 -1.85 1.77 25.61
N THR A 38 -2.57 0.92 24.87
CA THR A 38 -1.96 -0.30 24.34
C THR A 38 -1.08 0.02 23.13
N LEU A 39 -0.01 -0.76 22.95
CA LEU A 39 0.88 -0.66 21.80
C LEU A 39 0.10 -0.64 20.46
N THR A 40 -0.91 -1.50 20.35
CA THR A 40 -1.80 -1.58 19.18
C THR A 40 -2.57 -0.29 18.94
N SER A 41 -3.06 0.36 20.00
CA SER A 41 -3.80 1.63 19.89
C SER A 41 -2.92 2.75 19.37
N VAL A 42 -1.70 2.87 19.90
CA VAL A 42 -0.72 3.88 19.46
C VAL A 42 -0.30 3.62 18.01
N THR A 43 -0.01 2.36 17.67
CA THR A 43 0.39 1.96 16.31
C THR A 43 -0.71 2.29 15.31
N ASN A 44 -1.98 1.97 15.63
CA ASN A 44 -3.11 2.29 14.76
C ASN A 44 -3.32 3.80 14.59
N ALA A 45 -3.14 4.59 15.65
CA ALA A 45 -3.25 6.04 15.59
C ALA A 45 -2.17 6.65 14.68
N LEU A 46 -0.92 6.18 14.80
CA LEU A 46 0.19 6.63 13.95
C LEU A 46 -0.04 6.30 12.47
N LEU A 47 -0.49 5.07 12.18
CA LEU A 47 -0.81 4.65 10.81
C LEU A 47 -2.00 5.42 10.24
N GLY A 48 -3.02 5.69 11.06
CA GLY A 48 -4.17 6.52 10.67
C GLY A 48 -3.74 7.94 10.33
N PHE A 49 -2.92 8.57 11.17
CA PHE A 49 -2.38 9.90 10.92
C PHE A 49 -1.54 9.96 9.64
N ALA A 50 -0.66 8.98 9.42
CA ALA A 50 0.13 8.91 8.21
C ALA A 50 -0.75 8.80 6.96
N LEU A 51 -1.80 7.96 7.01
CA LEU A 51 -2.72 7.78 5.91
C LEU A 51 -3.51 9.05 5.59
N GLU A 52 -4.01 9.76 6.61
CA GLU A 52 -4.74 11.02 6.44
C GLU A 52 -3.89 12.14 5.82
N ASN A 53 -2.57 12.11 6.04
CA ASN A 53 -1.63 13.08 5.50
C ASN A 53 -0.91 12.58 4.24
N SER A 54 -1.30 11.43 3.69
CA SER A 54 -0.74 10.89 2.46
C SER A 54 -1.54 11.37 1.25
N GLU A 55 -0.84 11.91 0.24
CA GLU A 55 -1.43 12.27 -1.05
C GLU A 55 -1.10 11.21 -2.10
N ILE A 56 -2.11 10.75 -2.85
CA ILE A 56 -1.89 9.86 -3.99
C ILE A 56 -1.53 10.71 -5.20
N ILE A 57 -0.24 10.79 -5.52
CA ILE A 57 0.24 11.44 -6.74
C ILE A 57 0.22 10.40 -7.87
N THR A 58 -0.65 10.62 -8.86
CA THR A 58 -0.72 9.78 -10.06
C THR A 58 -0.15 10.54 -11.25
N GLU A 59 0.88 9.98 -11.88
CA GLU A 59 1.48 10.56 -13.10
C GLU A 59 1.19 9.67 -14.31
N THR A 60 0.60 10.25 -15.36
CA THR A 60 0.37 9.57 -16.63
C THR A 60 1.57 9.79 -17.53
N LYS A 61 2.39 8.75 -17.73
CA LYS A 61 3.50 8.78 -18.68
C LYS A 61 3.06 8.24 -20.04
N THR A 62 2.98 9.11 -21.04
CA THR A 62 2.77 8.70 -22.44
C THR A 62 4.09 8.20 -23.00
N VAL A 63 4.17 6.91 -23.34
CA VAL A 63 5.33 6.33 -24.04
C VAL A 63 5.00 6.29 -25.53
N GLU A 64 5.63 7.15 -26.32
CA GLU A 64 5.53 7.08 -27.78
C GLU A 64 6.40 5.92 -28.29
N VAL A 65 5.75 4.87 -28.81
CA VAL A 65 6.42 3.75 -29.47
C VAL A 65 6.35 3.97 -30.97
N ASN A 66 7.48 4.38 -31.56
CA ASN A 66 7.61 4.54 -33.00
C ASN A 66 8.08 3.21 -33.62
N THR A 67 7.19 2.51 -34.31
CA THR A 67 7.54 1.34 -35.14
C THR A 67 7.64 1.73 -36.60
N PHE A 68 8.72 1.30 -37.26
CA PHE A 68 8.95 1.51 -38.69
C PHE A 68 8.82 0.16 -39.42
N ARG A 69 8.05 0.12 -40.51
CA ARG A 69 7.86 -1.09 -41.35
C ARG A 69 8.20 -0.78 -42.81
N ILE A 70 9.03 -1.63 -43.43
CA ILE A 70 9.26 -1.64 -44.88
C ILE A 70 8.85 -3.03 -45.40
N GLY A 71 8.01 -3.09 -46.43
CA GLY A 71 7.80 -4.33 -47.20
C GLY A 71 7.04 -5.46 -46.50
N ASN A 72 6.12 -5.16 -45.57
CA ASN A 72 5.32 -6.13 -44.79
C ASN A 72 6.09 -7.03 -43.79
N GLU A 73 7.38 -6.80 -43.55
CA GLU A 73 8.13 -7.52 -42.50
C GLU A 73 8.27 -6.66 -41.23
N GLU A 74 7.93 -7.22 -40.07
CA GLU A 74 8.17 -6.60 -38.75
C GLU A 74 9.66 -6.78 -38.39
N PHE A 75 10.41 -5.68 -38.33
CA PHE A 75 11.80 -5.70 -37.88
C PHE A 75 11.81 -5.57 -36.34
N ASP A 76 11.85 -6.69 -35.62
CA ASP A 76 12.08 -6.68 -34.18
C ASP A 76 13.57 -6.36 -33.94
N GLY A 77 13.85 -5.09 -33.64
CA GLY A 77 15.17 -4.57 -33.32
C GLY A 77 15.67 -5.00 -31.93
N ASN A 78 15.51 -6.27 -31.58
CA ASN A 78 16.23 -6.86 -30.46
C ASN A 78 17.71 -6.97 -30.85
N ASN A 79 18.49 -5.95 -30.47
CA ASN A 79 19.95 -6.05 -30.36
C ASN A 79 20.28 -7.28 -29.48
N GLN A 80 20.65 -8.39 -30.10
CA GLN A 80 21.43 -9.46 -29.48
C GLN A 80 22.92 -9.17 -29.63
#